data_AF-A0A946JPV3-F1
#
_entry.id   AF-A0A946JPV3-F1
#
_cell.length_a   1.000
_cell.length_b   1.000
_cell.length_c   1.000
_cell.angle_alpha   90.00
_cell.angle_beta   90.00
_cell.angle_gamma   90.00
#
_symmetry.space_group_name_H-M   'P 1'
#
loop_
_entity.id
_entity.type
_entity.pdbx_description
1 polymer ?
#
loop_
_entity_poly.entity_id
_entity_poly.type
_entity_poly.pdbx_seq_one_letter_code
_entity_poly.pdbx_strand_id
1 'polypeptide(L)'
;MNNNENPLDAKDSEAALAYAAERRDNIREFVRTNPDYYISQFDNIGENANFTPTLNIMAGIFGPIWYGARGLWSWALPFLILEMLAFVQIFRGLFGDLAAEAFARIASIENTLDLRRQQLAAALESGSSKVDVYKRTVDALEAAIGGIREEAVALSEQGVTIALIGLSILIISKCIQAIVANWALEARFSDWLSDRTIRSSLPVSNIIFSALFVILIIAAAVFHYSFPGKIVILSNFPTNPEYRLFSIAKVEAFFSFCVANGEVVFDFITYGIRLILDALELAFVTTPWIVIASLIV
;
A
#
# COMPACT_ATOMS: atom_id res chain seq x y z
N MET A 1 -7.92 37.64 48.69
CA MET A 1 -8.81 36.89 47.79
C MET A 1 -8.58 37.42 46.40
N ASN A 2 -7.87 36.66 45.57
CA ASN A 2 -7.66 36.99 44.15
C ASN A 2 -7.78 35.67 43.39
N ASN A 3 -9.03 35.20 43.20
CA ASN A 3 -9.34 34.09 42.32
C ASN A 3 -9.51 34.65 40.92
N ASN A 4 -8.43 34.64 40.16
CA ASN A 4 -8.48 34.84 38.70
C ASN A 4 -7.51 33.85 38.04
N GLU A 5 -7.54 32.60 38.52
CA GLU A 5 -6.99 31.49 37.75
C GLU A 5 -7.95 31.20 36.60
N ASN A 6 -7.40 31.21 35.40
CA ASN A 6 -8.09 30.78 34.19
C ASN A 6 -8.62 29.35 34.41
N PRO A 7 -9.92 29.06 34.20
CA PRO A 7 -10.48 27.74 34.45
C PRO A 7 -9.83 26.62 33.63
N LEU A 8 -9.08 26.97 32.58
CA LEU A 8 -8.29 26.03 31.76
C LEU A 8 -6.94 25.64 32.39
N ASP A 9 -6.44 26.40 33.37
CA ASP A 9 -5.14 26.19 34.02
C ASP A 9 -5.25 25.43 35.37
N ALA A 10 -6.47 25.16 35.85
CA ALA A 10 -6.74 24.44 37.10
C ALA A 10 -6.68 22.90 36.92
N LYS A 11 -5.52 22.39 36.46
CA LYS A 11 -5.26 20.94 36.28
C LYS A 11 -5.36 20.15 37.60
N ASP A 12 -5.23 20.82 38.74
CA ASP A 12 -5.26 20.22 40.09
C ASP A 12 -6.62 20.36 40.81
N SER A 13 -7.66 20.85 40.12
CA SER A 13 -9.00 20.89 40.70
C SER A 13 -9.56 19.47 40.91
N GLU A 14 -10.33 19.27 41.98
CA GLU A 14 -10.95 17.97 42.30
C GLU A 14 -11.79 17.42 41.12
N ALA A 15 -12.46 18.31 40.39
CA ALA A 15 -13.21 17.97 39.18
C ALA A 15 -12.33 17.53 38.01
N ALA A 16 -11.18 18.19 37.79
CA ALA A 16 -10.23 17.81 36.74
C ALA A 16 -9.57 16.45 37.06
N LEU A 17 -9.23 16.21 38.32
CA LEU A 17 -8.68 14.93 38.78
C LEU A 17 -9.70 13.80 38.65
N ALA A 18 -10.98 14.04 39.00
CA ALA A 18 -12.06 13.08 38.83
C ALA A 18 -12.31 12.74 37.36
N TYR A 19 -12.34 13.75 36.48
CA TYR A 19 -12.48 13.55 35.03
C TYR A 19 -11.30 12.77 34.44
N ALA A 20 -10.06 13.08 34.84
CA ALA A 20 -8.87 12.36 34.40
C ALA A 20 -8.88 10.89 34.87
N ALA A 21 -9.34 10.63 36.09
CA ALA A 21 -9.50 9.27 36.61
C ALA A 21 -10.56 8.48 35.81
N GLU A 22 -11.72 9.08 35.56
CA GLU A 22 -12.78 8.48 34.75
C GLU A 22 -12.33 8.19 33.32
N ARG A 23 -11.60 9.13 32.69
CA ARG A 23 -11.03 8.92 31.35
C ARG A 23 -10.06 7.73 31.34
N ARG A 24 -9.19 7.59 32.34
CA ARG A 24 -8.25 6.46 32.45
C ARG A 24 -8.97 5.13 32.59
N ASP A 25 -10.06 5.07 33.36
CA ASP A 25 -10.86 3.86 33.51
C ASP A 25 -11.61 3.50 32.21
N ASN A 26 -12.14 4.50 31.51
CA ASN A 26 -12.71 4.32 30.17
C ASN A 26 -11.66 3.80 29.17
N ILE A 27 -10.42 4.28 29.21
CA ILE A 27 -9.33 3.78 28.37
C ILE A 27 -9.05 2.31 28.68
N ARG A 28 -8.98 1.92 29.97
CA ARG A 28 -8.77 0.54 30.40
C ARG A 28 -9.84 -0.40 29.86
N GLU A 29 -11.10 0.01 29.96
CA GLU A 29 -12.23 -0.74 29.41
C GLU A 29 -12.14 -0.86 27.88
N PHE A 30 -11.81 0.24 27.21
CA PHE A 30 -11.77 0.30 25.75
C PHE A 30 -10.65 -0.52 25.14
N VAL A 31 -9.40 -0.39 25.62
CA VAL A 31 -8.22 -0.97 24.94
C VAL A 31 -7.98 -2.44 25.24
N ARG A 32 -8.49 -2.92 26.38
CA ARG A 32 -8.38 -4.29 26.96
C ARG A 32 -6.98 -4.80 27.24
N THR A 33 -6.00 -4.51 26.39
CA THR A 33 -4.61 -4.99 26.48
C THR A 33 -3.65 -3.82 26.63
N ASN A 34 -2.67 -3.95 27.53
CA ASN A 34 -1.64 -2.96 27.80
C ASN A 34 -2.21 -1.53 28.08
N PRO A 35 -3.07 -1.40 29.10
CA PRO A 35 -3.76 -0.14 29.37
C PRO A 35 -2.82 1.01 29.72
N ASP A 36 -1.76 0.76 30.49
CA ASP A 36 -0.84 1.81 30.94
C ASP A 36 -0.10 2.47 29.76
N TYR A 37 0.28 1.67 28.76
CA TYR A 37 0.81 2.18 27.50
C TYR A 37 -0.20 3.10 26.81
N TYR A 38 -1.44 2.66 26.61
CA TYR A 38 -2.42 3.49 25.87
C TYR A 38 -2.85 4.73 26.65
N ILE A 39 -2.91 4.68 27.98
CA ILE A 39 -3.13 5.87 28.82
C ILE A 39 -2.03 6.89 28.55
N SER A 40 -0.75 6.49 28.62
CA SER A 40 0.37 7.41 28.37
C SER A 40 0.33 8.01 26.95
N GLN A 41 0.00 7.20 25.94
CA GLN A 41 -0.05 7.67 24.55
C GLN A 41 -1.25 8.59 24.31
N PHE A 42 -2.41 8.29 24.87
CA PHE A 42 -3.61 9.11 24.69
C PHE A 42 -3.54 10.42 25.48
N ASP A 43 -2.82 10.44 26.61
CA ASP A 43 -2.53 11.69 27.32
C ASP A 43 -1.61 12.57 26.45
N ASN A 44 -0.52 12.01 25.92
CA ASN A 44 0.40 12.73 25.02
C ASN A 44 -0.28 13.22 23.71
N ILE A 45 -1.17 12.42 23.13
CA ILE A 45 -1.93 12.81 21.93
C ILE A 45 -2.95 13.90 22.28
N GLY A 46 -3.66 13.78 23.40
CA GLY A 46 -4.70 14.74 23.81
C GLY A 46 -4.17 16.11 24.25
N GLU A 47 -2.88 16.22 24.58
CA GLU A 47 -2.22 17.50 24.89
C GLU A 47 -2.01 18.39 23.67
N ASN A 48 -2.08 17.84 22.45
CA ASN A 48 -1.84 18.55 21.21
C ASN A 48 -3.09 18.53 20.29
N ALA A 49 -3.47 19.68 19.74
CA ALA A 49 -4.59 19.76 18.78
C ALA A 49 -4.25 19.17 17.39
N ASN A 50 -2.96 18.99 17.10
CA ASN A 50 -2.44 18.50 15.82
C ASN A 50 -2.01 17.03 15.91
N PHE A 51 -1.74 16.42 14.76
CA PHE A 51 -1.20 15.06 14.68
C PHE A 51 0.07 14.90 15.53
N THR A 52 0.04 13.94 16.46
CA THR A 52 1.17 13.62 17.34
C THR A 52 1.72 12.24 16.97
N PRO A 53 2.93 12.14 16.39
CA PRO A 53 3.52 10.85 16.03
C PRO A 53 3.85 10.07 17.29
N THR A 54 3.40 8.81 17.36
CA THR A 54 3.64 7.91 18.50
C THR A 54 3.96 6.52 18.00
N LEU A 55 4.79 5.76 18.71
CA LEU A 55 5.26 4.46 18.21
C LEU A 55 4.45 3.29 18.78
N ASN A 56 3.64 2.65 17.94
CA ASN A 56 2.98 1.38 18.27
C ASN A 56 3.63 0.19 17.54
N ILE A 57 4.48 -0.54 18.26
CA ILE A 57 5.19 -1.71 17.71
C ILE A 57 4.21 -2.82 17.30
N MET A 58 3.14 -3.03 18.07
CA MET A 58 2.16 -4.08 17.76
C MET A 58 1.40 -3.77 16.46
N ALA A 59 1.07 -2.50 16.23
CA ALA A 59 0.48 -2.07 14.98
C ALA A 59 1.48 -2.20 13.81
N GLY A 60 2.77 -1.89 14.00
CA GLY A 60 3.79 -2.12 12.98
C GLY A 60 3.97 -3.60 12.63
N ILE A 61 3.98 -4.50 13.61
CA ILE A 61 4.17 -5.94 13.37
C ILE A 61 2.94 -6.54 12.67
N PHE A 62 1.75 -6.36 13.25
CA PHE A 62 0.52 -6.99 12.77
C PHE A 62 -0.17 -6.21 11.64
N GLY A 63 0.18 -4.93 11.48
CA GLY A 63 -0.30 -4.06 10.42
C GLY A 63 -1.82 -4.04 10.27
N PRO A 64 -2.36 -4.28 9.06
CA PRO A 64 -3.80 -4.30 8.79
C PRO A 64 -4.61 -5.17 9.75
N ILE A 65 -4.03 -6.26 10.26
CA ILE A 65 -4.68 -7.15 11.22
C ILE A 65 -4.96 -6.42 12.54
N TRP A 66 -3.99 -5.62 13.02
CA TRP A 66 -4.16 -4.85 14.24
C TRP A 66 -5.25 -3.78 14.08
N TYR A 67 -5.25 -3.07 12.96
CA TYR A 67 -6.27 -2.06 12.66
C TYR A 67 -7.66 -2.68 12.54
N GLY A 68 -7.81 -3.76 11.76
CA GLY A 68 -9.09 -4.44 11.59
C GLY A 68 -9.61 -5.10 12.87
N ALA A 69 -8.72 -5.68 13.70
CA ALA A 69 -9.08 -6.24 15.00
C ALA A 69 -9.64 -5.17 15.97
N ARG A 70 -9.13 -3.94 15.88
CA ARG A 70 -9.66 -2.78 16.61
C ARG A 70 -10.79 -2.04 15.88
N GLY A 71 -11.24 -2.58 14.74
CA GLY A 71 -12.34 -2.08 13.93
C GLY A 71 -12.02 -0.85 13.07
N LEU A 72 -10.75 -0.44 13.00
CA LEU A 72 -10.25 0.71 12.24
C LEU A 72 -10.15 0.36 10.73
N TRP A 73 -11.27 -0.03 10.12
CA TRP A 73 -11.30 -0.55 8.74
C TRP A 73 -10.93 0.47 7.68
N SER A 74 -11.20 1.76 7.92
CA SER A 74 -10.75 2.86 7.05
C SER A 74 -9.22 2.94 6.95
N TRP A 75 -8.50 2.51 7.99
CA TRP A 75 -7.04 2.40 7.99
C TRP A 75 -6.56 1.02 7.54
N ALA A 76 -7.25 -0.05 7.96
CA ALA A 76 -6.86 -1.42 7.65
C ALA A 76 -6.84 -1.70 6.14
N LEU A 77 -7.83 -1.21 5.37
CA LEU A 77 -7.95 -1.51 3.94
C LEU A 77 -6.84 -0.87 3.09
N PRO A 78 -6.53 0.44 3.20
CA PRO A 78 -5.40 1.03 2.48
C PRO A 78 -4.07 0.36 2.83
N PHE A 79 -3.82 0.07 4.11
CA PHE A 79 -2.60 -0.63 4.52
C PHE A 79 -2.55 -2.07 4.00
N LEU A 80 -3.69 -2.77 3.92
CA LEU A 80 -3.77 -4.09 3.32
C LEU A 80 -3.38 -4.05 1.85
N ILE A 81 -3.82 -3.05 1.09
CA ILE A 81 -3.43 -2.88 -0.32
C ILE A 81 -1.92 -2.69 -0.42
N LEU A 82 -1.34 -1.79 0.39
CA LEU A 82 0.11 -1.54 0.38
C LEU A 82 0.93 -2.78 0.76
N GLU A 83 0.55 -3.50 1.81
CA GLU A 83 1.23 -4.73 2.21
C GLU A 83 1.03 -5.85 1.19
N MET A 84 -0.15 -5.98 0.62
CA MET A 84 -0.41 -6.96 -0.45
C MET A 84 0.51 -6.70 -1.65
N LEU A 85 0.63 -5.44 -2.11
CA LEU A 85 1.57 -5.07 -3.17
C LEU A 85 3.01 -5.42 -2.79
N ALA A 86 3.41 -5.08 -1.56
CA ALA A 86 4.75 -5.37 -1.08
C ALA A 86 5.06 -6.87 -1.05
N PHE A 87 4.15 -7.68 -0.49
CA PHE A 87 4.28 -9.14 -0.45
C PHE A 87 4.27 -9.73 -1.86
N VAL A 88 3.37 -9.30 -2.74
CA VAL A 88 3.37 -9.75 -4.14
C VAL A 88 4.72 -9.49 -4.80
N GLN A 89 5.31 -8.31 -4.64
CA GLN A 89 6.61 -7.99 -5.23
C GLN A 89 7.75 -8.83 -4.62
N ILE A 90 7.75 -9.05 -3.30
CA ILE A 90 8.73 -9.92 -2.63
C ILE A 90 8.62 -11.36 -3.16
N PHE A 91 7.43 -11.93 -3.14
CA PHE A 91 7.22 -13.32 -3.57
C PHE A 91 7.47 -13.51 -5.07
N ARG A 92 7.01 -12.56 -5.91
CA ARG A 92 7.25 -12.56 -7.36
C ARG A 92 8.73 -12.40 -7.68
N GLY A 93 9.46 -11.54 -6.97
CA GLY A 93 10.89 -11.34 -7.20
C GLY A 93 11.76 -12.50 -6.73
N LEU A 94 11.40 -13.14 -5.61
CA LEU A 94 12.19 -14.24 -5.02
C LEU A 94 11.84 -15.62 -5.59
N PHE A 95 10.56 -15.87 -5.89
CA PHE A 95 10.04 -17.20 -6.22
C PHE A 95 9.19 -17.22 -7.49
N GLY A 96 8.89 -16.04 -8.05
CA GLY A 96 8.01 -15.94 -9.22
C GLY A 96 8.70 -16.35 -10.51
N ASP A 97 7.92 -16.92 -11.41
CA ASP A 97 8.38 -17.24 -12.75
C ASP A 97 8.23 -16.01 -13.66
N LEU A 98 9.19 -15.09 -13.55
CA LEU A 98 9.20 -13.81 -14.26
C LEU A 98 9.23 -13.97 -15.78
N ALA A 99 9.76 -15.10 -16.27
CA ALA A 99 9.90 -15.40 -17.69
C ALA A 99 8.78 -16.31 -18.23
N ALA A 100 7.84 -16.77 -17.39
CA ALA A 100 6.76 -17.69 -17.78
C ALA A 100 6.00 -17.22 -19.02
N GLU A 101 5.64 -15.93 -19.05
CA GLU A 101 4.90 -15.34 -20.17
C GLU A 101 5.75 -15.29 -21.45
N ALA A 102 7.02 -14.92 -21.33
CA ALA A 102 7.95 -14.90 -22.46
C ALA A 102 8.16 -16.31 -23.04
N PHE A 103 8.32 -17.33 -22.18
CA PHE A 103 8.44 -18.72 -22.62
C PHE A 103 7.14 -19.28 -23.21
N ALA A 104 5.97 -18.91 -22.67
CA ALA A 104 4.68 -19.28 -23.26
C ALA A 104 4.53 -18.70 -24.68
N ARG A 105 5.01 -17.46 -24.90
CA ARG A 105 5.03 -16.83 -26.21
C ARG A 105 6.01 -17.53 -27.16
N ILE A 106 7.20 -17.89 -26.70
CA ILE A 106 8.17 -18.69 -27.47
C ILE A 106 7.53 -20.00 -27.93
N ALA A 107 6.91 -20.75 -27.02
CA ALA A 107 6.25 -22.02 -27.35
C ALA A 107 5.15 -21.86 -28.41
N SER A 108 4.40 -20.76 -28.36
CA SER A 108 3.41 -20.45 -29.41
C SER A 108 4.06 -20.18 -30.78
N ILE A 109 5.22 -19.55 -30.82
CA ILE A 109 5.94 -19.26 -32.07
C ILE A 109 6.59 -20.54 -32.62
N GLU A 110 7.18 -21.37 -31.76
CA GLU A 110 7.78 -22.66 -32.12
C GLU A 110 6.78 -23.58 -32.82
N ASN A 111 5.55 -23.66 -32.31
CA ASN A 111 4.46 -24.41 -32.97
C ASN A 111 4.20 -23.95 -34.42
N THR A 112 4.35 -22.64 -34.69
CA THR A 112 4.19 -22.10 -36.04
C THR A 112 5.45 -22.31 -36.89
N LEU A 113 6.63 -22.25 -36.26
CA LEU A 113 7.92 -22.41 -36.91
C LEU A 113 8.10 -23.82 -37.50
N ASP A 114 7.67 -24.86 -36.80
CA ASP A 114 7.78 -26.24 -37.28
C ASP A 114 7.00 -26.45 -38.59
N LEU A 115 5.80 -25.88 -38.70
CA LEU A 115 5.04 -25.89 -39.94
C LEU A 115 5.78 -25.16 -41.08
N ARG A 116 6.40 -24.02 -40.78
CA ARG A 116 7.17 -23.24 -41.77
C ARG A 116 8.45 -23.95 -42.22
N ARG A 117 9.12 -24.67 -41.32
CA ARG A 117 10.28 -25.51 -41.65
C ARG A 117 9.91 -26.65 -42.59
N GLN A 118 8.77 -27.31 -42.35
CA GLN A 118 8.27 -28.35 -43.27
C GLN A 118 7.92 -27.77 -44.65
N GLN A 119 7.28 -26.61 -44.70
CA GLN A 119 6.98 -25.92 -45.97
C GLN A 119 8.25 -25.53 -46.74
N LEU A 120 9.29 -25.08 -46.02
CA LEU A 120 10.59 -24.78 -46.60
C LEU A 120 11.26 -26.04 -47.17
N ALA A 121 11.27 -27.15 -46.42
CA ALA A 121 11.83 -28.42 -46.89
C ALA A 121 11.13 -28.94 -48.15
N ALA A 122 9.79 -28.93 -48.16
CA ALA A 122 9.00 -29.32 -49.34
C ALA A 122 9.24 -28.37 -50.55
N ALA A 123 9.43 -27.08 -50.30
CA ALA A 123 9.76 -26.11 -51.34
C ALA A 123 11.17 -26.33 -51.93
N LEU A 124 12.14 -26.76 -51.10
CA LEU A 124 13.49 -27.11 -51.53
C LEU A 124 13.50 -28.39 -52.39
N GLU A 125 12.77 -29.43 -51.97
CA GLU A 125 12.65 -30.68 -52.74
C GLU A 125 11.94 -30.48 -54.09
N SER A 126 10.94 -29.61 -54.15
CA SER A 126 10.18 -29.33 -55.37
C SER A 126 10.82 -28.26 -56.28
N GLY A 127 11.95 -27.65 -55.88
CA GLY A 127 12.60 -26.58 -56.64
C GLY A 127 11.72 -25.33 -56.81
N SER A 128 10.86 -25.04 -55.82
CA SER A 128 9.88 -23.95 -55.91
C SER A 128 10.53 -22.56 -55.87
N SER A 129 10.00 -21.61 -56.63
CA SER A 129 10.39 -20.19 -56.54
C SER A 129 10.09 -19.54 -55.18
N LYS A 130 9.32 -20.21 -54.30
CA LYS A 130 8.94 -19.71 -52.97
C LYS A 130 9.96 -20.03 -51.87
N VAL A 131 11.05 -20.75 -52.17
CA VAL A 131 12.09 -21.11 -51.19
C VAL A 131 12.59 -19.88 -50.42
N ASP A 132 12.91 -18.78 -51.13
CA ASP A 132 13.42 -17.57 -50.49
C ASP A 132 12.41 -16.92 -49.53
N VAL A 133 11.11 -16.99 -49.85
CA VAL A 133 10.04 -16.45 -49.00
C VAL A 133 9.91 -17.27 -47.72
N TYR A 134 9.90 -18.59 -47.84
CA TYR A 134 9.83 -19.47 -46.67
C TYR A 134 11.08 -19.37 -45.81
N LYS A 135 12.27 -19.29 -46.43
CA LYS A 135 13.53 -19.11 -45.71
C LYS A 135 13.50 -17.83 -44.89
N ARG A 136 13.15 -16.68 -45.49
CA ARG A 136 13.00 -15.41 -44.75
C ARG A 136 11.98 -15.49 -43.63
N THR A 137 10.88 -16.23 -43.82
CA THR A 137 9.85 -16.41 -42.78
C THR A 137 10.38 -17.22 -41.60
N VAL A 138 11.11 -18.31 -41.88
CA VAL A 138 11.78 -19.13 -40.86
C VAL A 138 12.83 -18.29 -40.12
N ASP A 139 13.71 -17.60 -40.85
CA ASP A 139 14.75 -16.76 -40.27
C ASP A 139 14.16 -15.66 -39.37
N ALA A 140 13.05 -15.03 -39.78
CA ALA A 140 12.36 -14.00 -38.99
C ALA A 140 11.73 -14.56 -37.70
N LEU A 141 11.14 -15.76 -37.76
CA LEU A 141 10.56 -16.41 -36.58
C LEU A 141 11.66 -16.88 -35.61
N GLU A 142 12.78 -17.40 -36.11
CA GLU A 142 13.94 -17.77 -35.30
C GLU A 142 14.58 -16.55 -34.63
N ALA A 143 14.73 -15.44 -35.36
CA ALA A 143 15.19 -14.18 -34.79
C ALA A 143 14.23 -13.65 -33.71
N ALA A 144 12.92 -13.76 -33.91
CA ALA A 144 11.92 -13.38 -32.90
C ALA A 144 12.02 -14.24 -31.64
N ILE A 145 12.20 -15.56 -31.77
CA ILE A 145 12.44 -16.46 -30.62
C ILE A 145 13.73 -16.06 -29.87
N GLY A 146 14.81 -15.78 -30.61
CA GLY A 146 16.08 -15.32 -30.04
C GLY A 146 15.91 -14.05 -29.20
N GLY A 147 15.26 -13.03 -29.77
CA GLY A 147 14.98 -11.77 -29.06
C GLY A 147 14.12 -11.95 -27.81
N ILE A 148 13.06 -12.76 -27.88
CA ILE A 148 12.19 -13.02 -26.70
C ILE A 148 12.95 -13.82 -25.63
N ARG A 149 13.87 -14.72 -26.03
CA ARG A 149 14.70 -15.47 -25.07
C ARG A 149 15.69 -14.54 -24.36
N GLU A 150 16.30 -13.61 -25.07
CA GLU A 150 17.18 -12.59 -24.45
C GLU A 150 16.40 -11.71 -23.47
N GLU A 151 15.20 -11.27 -23.84
CA GLU A 151 14.29 -10.54 -22.95
C GLU A 151 13.91 -11.37 -21.72
N ALA A 152 13.61 -12.66 -21.89
CA ALA A 152 13.29 -13.59 -20.81
C ALA A 152 14.45 -13.72 -19.80
N VAL A 153 15.70 -13.79 -20.28
CA VAL A 153 16.89 -13.80 -19.43
C VAL A 153 17.01 -12.48 -18.67
N ALA A 154 16.86 -11.34 -19.36
CA ALA A 154 16.90 -10.04 -18.72
C ALA A 154 15.80 -9.86 -17.64
N LEU A 155 14.59 -10.40 -17.87
CA LEU A 155 13.51 -10.41 -16.88
C LEU A 155 13.85 -11.26 -15.65
N SER A 156 14.53 -12.40 -15.85
CA SER A 156 14.94 -13.27 -14.75
C SER A 156 15.97 -12.59 -13.81
N GLU A 157 16.82 -11.72 -14.36
CA GLU A 157 17.82 -10.97 -13.59
C GLU A 157 17.19 -9.86 -12.72
N GLN A 158 15.99 -9.39 -13.06
CA GLN A 158 15.31 -8.32 -12.32
C GLN A 158 14.67 -8.79 -11.00
N GLY A 159 14.61 -10.10 -10.74
CA GLY A 159 13.90 -10.66 -9.58
C GLY A 159 14.35 -10.07 -8.25
N VAL A 160 15.67 -9.91 -8.05
CA VAL A 160 16.23 -9.30 -6.82
C VAL A 160 15.76 -7.85 -6.67
N THR A 161 15.81 -7.05 -7.74
CA THR A 161 15.38 -5.66 -7.73
C THR A 161 13.89 -5.53 -7.41
N ILE A 162 13.04 -6.38 -8.01
CA ILE A 162 11.60 -6.43 -7.73
C ILE A 162 11.35 -6.76 -6.24
N ALA A 163 12.07 -7.74 -5.70
CA ALA A 163 11.94 -8.11 -4.29
C ALA A 163 12.38 -6.98 -3.35
N LEU A 164 13.47 -6.27 -3.66
CA LEU A 164 13.95 -5.12 -2.88
C LEU A 164 12.99 -3.93 -2.89
N ILE A 165 12.35 -3.65 -4.03
CA ILE A 165 11.28 -2.65 -4.12
C ILE A 165 10.12 -3.07 -3.20
N GLY A 166 9.70 -4.33 -3.25
CA GLY A 166 8.67 -4.87 -2.36
C GLY A 166 9.02 -4.73 -0.88
N LEU A 167 10.24 -5.09 -0.51
CA LEU A 167 10.75 -4.94 0.87
C LEU A 167 10.75 -3.48 1.32
N SER A 168 11.15 -2.55 0.44
CA SER A 168 11.17 -1.13 0.75
C SER A 168 9.76 -0.59 1.03
N ILE A 169 8.78 -0.95 0.19
CA ILE A 169 7.37 -0.60 0.39
C ILE A 169 6.87 -1.18 1.72
N LEU A 170 7.22 -2.43 2.04
CA LEU A 170 6.81 -3.08 3.28
C LEU A 170 7.32 -2.31 4.50
N ILE A 171 8.63 -2.02 4.55
CA ILE A 171 9.25 -1.31 5.68
C ILE A 171 8.62 0.07 5.87
N ILE A 172 8.48 0.85 4.78
CA ILE A 172 7.87 2.17 4.84
C ILE A 172 6.42 2.07 5.35
N SER A 173 5.65 1.13 4.83
CA SER A 173 4.27 0.91 5.27
C SER A 173 4.21 0.55 6.76
N LYS A 174 5.05 -0.38 7.23
CA LYS A 174 5.11 -0.76 8.66
C LYS A 174 5.48 0.41 9.56
N CYS A 175 6.41 1.27 9.14
CA CYS A 175 6.78 2.46 9.89
C CYS A 175 5.60 3.44 10.00
N ILE A 176 4.92 3.72 8.88
CA ILE A 176 3.75 4.62 8.88
C ILE A 176 2.63 4.05 9.76
N GLN A 177 2.35 2.75 9.65
CA GLN A 177 1.38 2.06 10.49
C GLN A 177 1.73 2.19 11.97
N ALA A 178 2.99 1.93 12.35
CA ALA A 178 3.41 2.05 13.73
C ALA A 178 3.24 3.49 14.26
N ILE A 179 3.49 4.50 13.44
CA ILE A 179 3.46 5.92 13.82
C ILE A 179 2.02 6.47 13.96
N VAL A 180 1.10 6.05 13.08
CA VAL A 180 -0.27 6.59 13.02
C VAL A 180 -1.24 5.82 13.92
N ALA A 181 -0.89 4.61 14.34
CA ALA A 181 -1.79 3.69 15.03
C ALA A 181 -2.43 4.23 16.32
N ASN A 182 -1.67 4.82 17.25
CA ASN A 182 -2.29 5.29 18.49
C ASN A 182 -3.16 6.52 18.25
N TRP A 183 -2.77 7.41 17.33
CA TRP A 183 -3.59 8.55 16.93
C TRP A 183 -4.93 8.11 16.33
N ALA A 184 -4.92 7.14 15.43
CA ALA A 184 -6.14 6.57 14.86
C ALA A 184 -7.00 5.86 15.91
N LEU A 185 -6.38 5.24 16.91
CA LEU A 185 -7.09 4.56 17.98
C LEU A 185 -7.67 5.53 19.02
N GLU A 186 -6.99 6.64 19.29
CA GLU A 186 -7.46 7.71 20.17
C GLU A 186 -8.70 8.37 19.56
N ALA A 187 -8.69 8.69 18.26
CA ALA A 187 -9.85 9.23 17.57
C ALA A 187 -11.07 8.29 17.72
N ARG A 188 -10.85 6.98 17.56
CA ARG A 188 -11.90 5.97 17.78
C ARG A 188 -12.35 5.88 19.23
N PHE A 189 -11.44 6.06 20.19
CA PHE A 189 -11.79 6.11 21.61
C PHE A 189 -12.70 7.31 21.89
N SER A 190 -12.44 8.46 21.29
CA SER A 190 -13.27 9.66 21.39
C SER A 190 -14.67 9.47 20.78
N ASP A 191 -14.76 8.79 19.63
CA ASP A 191 -16.05 8.37 19.05
C ASP A 191 -16.82 7.43 19.99
N TRP A 192 -16.12 6.45 20.56
CA TRP A 192 -16.71 5.47 21.49
C TRP A 192 -17.18 6.11 22.81
N LEU A 193 -16.46 7.12 23.30
CA LEU A 193 -16.86 7.87 24.48
C LEU A 193 -18.14 8.66 24.23
N SER A 194 -18.30 9.18 23.02
CA SER A 194 -19.49 9.94 22.57
C SER A 194 -20.69 9.04 22.28
N ASP A 195 -20.46 7.84 21.72
CA ASP A 195 -21.49 6.86 21.41
C ASP A 195 -21.10 5.46 21.93
N ARG A 196 -21.65 5.09 23.08
CA ARG A 196 -21.43 3.79 23.73
C ARG A 196 -22.09 2.61 23.00
N THR A 197 -22.88 2.85 21.95
CA THR A 197 -23.38 1.77 21.09
C THR A 197 -22.28 1.21 20.18
N ILE A 198 -21.23 1.99 19.93
CA ILE A 198 -20.01 1.52 19.28
C ILE A 198 -19.36 0.47 20.19
N ARG A 199 -19.05 -0.71 19.64
CA ARG A 199 -18.49 -1.81 20.43
C ARG A 199 -17.06 -1.51 20.86
N SER A 200 -16.72 -1.83 22.12
CA SER A 200 -15.36 -1.67 22.66
C SER A 200 -14.31 -2.39 21.81
N SER A 201 -13.09 -1.85 21.81
CA SER A 201 -12.05 -2.35 20.91
C SER A 201 -11.59 -3.76 21.32
N LEU A 202 -11.30 -4.60 20.31
CA LEU A 202 -10.62 -5.90 20.45
C LEU A 202 -11.47 -7.11 20.93
N PRO A 203 -12.68 -7.40 20.41
CA PRO A 203 -13.32 -8.69 20.61
C PRO A 203 -12.58 -9.79 19.82
N VAL A 204 -12.51 -11.02 20.37
CA VAL A 204 -11.78 -12.14 19.76
C VAL A 204 -12.28 -12.45 18.35
N SER A 205 -13.59 -12.29 18.11
CA SER A 205 -14.18 -12.43 16.77
C SER A 205 -13.55 -11.50 15.74
N ASN A 206 -13.24 -10.26 16.11
CA ASN A 206 -12.65 -9.28 15.19
C ASN A 206 -11.17 -9.59 14.93
N ILE A 207 -10.45 -10.10 15.93
CA ILE A 207 -9.07 -10.56 15.73
C ILE A 207 -9.05 -11.69 14.71
N ILE A 208 -9.89 -12.72 14.91
CA ILE A 208 -9.97 -13.88 14.01
C ILE A 208 -10.41 -13.42 12.62
N PHE A 209 -11.48 -12.63 12.53
CA PHE A 209 -12.00 -12.14 11.25
C PHE A 209 -10.97 -11.30 10.50
N SER A 210 -10.32 -10.36 11.19
CA SER A 210 -9.30 -9.50 10.57
C SER A 210 -8.07 -10.29 10.13
N ALA A 211 -7.59 -11.23 10.96
CA ALA A 211 -6.48 -12.10 10.62
C ALA A 211 -6.81 -12.96 9.39
N LEU A 212 -7.96 -13.65 9.42
CA LEU A 212 -8.41 -14.50 8.32
C LEU A 212 -8.59 -13.69 7.03
N PHE A 213 -9.24 -12.53 7.11
CA PHE A 213 -9.45 -11.65 5.96
C PHE A 213 -8.12 -11.21 5.33
N VAL A 214 -7.19 -10.69 6.12
CA VAL A 214 -5.89 -10.21 5.63
C VAL A 214 -5.05 -11.36 5.06
N ILE A 215 -4.97 -12.50 5.77
CA ILE A 215 -4.18 -13.66 5.33
C ILE A 215 -4.74 -14.22 4.02
N LEU A 216 -6.06 -14.39 3.91
CA LEU A 216 -6.67 -14.92 2.69
C LEU A 216 -6.44 -14.00 1.49
N ILE A 217 -6.59 -12.68 1.65
CA ILE A 217 -6.38 -11.72 0.56
C ILE A 217 -4.92 -11.69 0.13
N ILE A 218 -3.97 -11.62 1.06
CA ILE A 218 -2.54 -11.61 0.73
C ILE A 218 -2.15 -12.94 0.09
N ALA A 219 -2.60 -14.08 0.63
CA ALA A 219 -2.31 -15.39 0.06
C ALA A 219 -2.85 -15.50 -1.37
N ALA A 220 -4.13 -15.15 -1.59
CA ALA A 220 -4.74 -15.19 -2.91
C ALA A 220 -3.99 -14.31 -3.93
N ALA A 221 -3.61 -13.09 -3.54
CA ALA A 221 -2.83 -12.19 -4.38
C ALA A 221 -1.44 -12.74 -4.69
N VAL A 222 -0.70 -13.19 -3.66
CA VAL A 222 0.64 -13.78 -3.82
C VAL A 222 0.61 -14.98 -4.76
N PHE A 223 -0.33 -15.91 -4.58
CA PHE A 223 -0.46 -17.08 -5.44
C PHE A 223 -0.83 -16.70 -6.88
N HIS A 224 -1.78 -15.79 -7.06
CA HIS A 224 -2.21 -15.37 -8.39
C HIS A 224 -1.10 -14.67 -9.18
N TYR A 225 -0.41 -13.70 -8.56
CA TYR A 225 0.56 -12.85 -9.24
C TYR A 225 1.98 -13.44 -9.29
N SER A 226 2.36 -14.28 -8.33
CA SER A 226 3.72 -14.88 -8.32
C SER A 226 3.78 -16.19 -9.10
N PHE A 227 2.65 -16.90 -9.24
CA PHE A 227 2.57 -18.20 -9.93
C PHE A 227 1.46 -18.21 -10.99
N PRO A 228 1.61 -17.44 -12.08
CA PRO A 228 0.60 -17.34 -13.11
C PRO A 228 0.26 -18.71 -13.71
N GLY A 229 -1.03 -18.98 -13.91
CA GLY A 229 -1.52 -20.19 -14.57
C GLY A 229 -1.52 -21.48 -13.73
N LYS A 230 -1.00 -21.49 -12.49
CA LYS A 230 -1.00 -22.69 -11.63
C LYS A 230 -2.34 -22.97 -10.95
N ILE A 231 -3.14 -21.93 -10.68
CA ILE A 231 -4.43 -22.07 -9.98
C ILE A 231 -5.53 -21.47 -10.87
N VAL A 232 -6.21 -22.32 -11.64
CA VAL A 232 -7.23 -21.93 -12.63
C VAL A 232 -8.38 -21.12 -12.02
N ILE A 233 -8.78 -21.44 -10.77
CA ILE A 233 -9.86 -20.73 -10.08
C ILE A 233 -9.50 -19.29 -9.67
N LEU A 234 -8.19 -18.98 -9.55
CA LEU A 234 -7.71 -17.63 -9.33
C LEU A 234 -7.45 -16.90 -10.65
N SER A 235 -7.23 -17.61 -11.76
CA SER A 235 -6.93 -17.01 -13.06
C SER A 235 -8.15 -16.45 -13.77
N ASN A 236 -9.32 -17.05 -13.59
CA ASN A 236 -10.58 -16.58 -14.17
C ASN A 236 -11.53 -16.16 -13.05
N PHE A 237 -11.73 -14.84 -12.89
CA PHE A 237 -12.80 -14.35 -12.04
C PHE A 237 -14.16 -14.73 -12.68
N PRO A 238 -15.07 -15.40 -11.98
CA PRO A 238 -16.38 -15.76 -12.52
C PRO A 238 -17.27 -14.52 -12.57
N THR A 239 -17.01 -13.61 -13.52
CA THR A 239 -17.79 -12.39 -13.74
C THR A 239 -18.47 -12.39 -15.10
N ASN A 240 -19.66 -11.79 -15.10
CA ASN A 240 -20.34 -11.39 -16.32
C ASN A 240 -19.48 -10.31 -17.04
N PRO A 241 -19.15 -10.47 -18.35
CA PRO A 241 -18.30 -9.56 -19.10
C PRO A 241 -18.64 -8.07 -19.02
N GLU A 242 -19.91 -7.73 -18.77
CA GLU A 242 -20.39 -6.34 -18.65
C GLU A 242 -19.71 -5.56 -17.51
N TYR A 243 -19.51 -6.17 -16.34
CA TYR A 243 -18.89 -5.51 -15.18
C TYR A 243 -17.41 -5.18 -15.41
N ARG A 244 -16.72 -6.01 -16.21
CA ARG A 244 -15.32 -5.81 -16.57
C ARG A 244 -15.15 -4.62 -17.52
N LEU A 245 -15.99 -4.55 -18.55
CA LEU A 245 -15.98 -3.46 -19.52
C LEU A 245 -16.31 -2.10 -18.86
N PHE A 246 -17.27 -2.08 -17.94
CA PHE A 246 -17.61 -0.89 -17.16
C PHE A 246 -16.43 -0.38 -16.32
N SER A 247 -15.69 -1.29 -15.69
CA SER A 247 -14.55 -0.93 -14.83
C SER A 247 -13.36 -0.41 -15.64
N ILE A 248 -13.07 -1.00 -16.81
CA ILE A 248 -12.03 -0.52 -17.75
C ILE A 248 -12.35 0.90 -18.20
N ALA A 249 -13.58 1.16 -18.63
CA ALA A 249 -14.01 2.50 -19.06
C ALA A 249 -13.83 3.56 -17.98
N LYS A 250 -14.05 3.22 -16.70
CA LYS A 250 -13.82 4.14 -15.57
C LYS A 250 -12.32 4.43 -15.34
N VAL A 251 -11.46 3.44 -15.47
CA VAL A 251 -10.01 3.61 -15.33
C VAL A 251 -9.44 4.42 -16.49
N GLU A 252 -9.85 4.16 -17.73
CA GLU A 252 -9.47 4.95 -18.90
C GLU A 252 -9.92 6.41 -18.78
N ALA A 253 -11.13 6.65 -18.29
CA ALA A 253 -11.63 8.00 -18.03
C ALA A 253 -10.82 8.73 -16.95
N PHE A 254 -10.42 8.02 -15.89
CA PHE A 254 -9.56 8.57 -14.84
C PHE A 254 -8.15 8.91 -15.38
N PHE A 255 -7.52 8.02 -16.14
CA PHE A 255 -6.22 8.31 -16.76
C PHE A 255 -6.30 9.47 -17.75
N SER A 256 -7.37 9.54 -18.54
CA SER A 256 -7.62 10.66 -19.47
C SER A 256 -7.78 11.98 -18.71
N PHE A 257 -8.47 11.94 -17.56
CA PHE A 257 -8.57 13.09 -16.66
C PHE A 257 -7.21 13.51 -16.08
N CYS A 258 -6.38 12.55 -15.64
CA CYS A 258 -5.03 12.83 -15.13
C CYS A 258 -4.09 13.38 -16.20
N VAL A 259 -4.20 12.92 -17.44
CA VAL A 259 -3.41 13.45 -18.57
C VAL A 259 -3.88 14.86 -18.95
N ALA A 260 -5.19 15.10 -18.97
CA ALA A 260 -5.75 16.40 -19.33
C ALA A 260 -5.55 17.48 -18.25
N ASN A 261 -5.45 17.09 -16.97
CA ASN A 261 -5.34 18.02 -15.83
C ASN A 261 -4.01 17.89 -15.09
N GLY A 262 -3.05 17.13 -15.62
CA GLY A 262 -1.76 16.86 -14.98
C GLY A 262 -0.92 18.13 -14.76
N GLU A 263 -1.07 19.12 -15.65
CA GLU A 263 -0.45 20.44 -15.52
C GLU A 263 -0.96 21.17 -14.27
N VAL A 264 -2.27 21.18 -14.03
CA VAL A 264 -2.89 21.78 -12.83
C VAL A 264 -2.45 21.08 -11.54
N VAL A 265 -2.29 19.75 -11.57
CA VAL A 265 -1.81 18.97 -10.42
C VAL A 265 -0.34 19.28 -10.12
N PHE A 266 0.52 19.37 -11.14
CA PHE A 266 1.92 19.75 -10.98
C PHE A 266 2.09 21.21 -10.53
N ASP A 267 1.25 22.11 -11.02
CA ASP A 267 1.24 23.52 -10.61
C ASP A 267 0.78 23.67 -9.15
N PHE A 268 -0.22 22.89 -8.72
CA PHE A 268 -0.66 22.87 -7.33
C PHE A 268 0.45 22.40 -6.37
N ILE A 269 1.19 21.34 -6.76
CA ILE A 269 2.33 20.84 -5.98
C ILE A 269 3.44 21.90 -5.92
N THR A 270 3.75 22.54 -7.06
CA THR A 270 4.78 23.59 -7.14
C THR A 270 4.40 24.81 -6.30
N TYR A 271 3.13 25.20 -6.31
CA TYR A 271 2.59 26.26 -5.47
C TYR A 271 2.68 25.91 -3.98
N GLY A 272 2.32 24.68 -3.60
CA GLY A 272 2.45 24.21 -2.22
C GLY A 272 3.90 24.22 -1.71
N ILE A 273 4.85 23.80 -2.55
CA ILE A 273 6.29 23.85 -2.23
C ILE A 273 6.75 25.30 -2.03
N ARG A 274 6.34 26.23 -2.91
CA ARG A 274 6.68 27.65 -2.76
C ARG A 274 6.09 28.26 -1.49
N LEU A 275 4.84 27.94 -1.16
CA LEU A 275 4.19 28.44 0.05
C LEU A 275 4.93 28.00 1.33
N ILE A 276 5.42 26.75 1.35
CA ILE A 276 6.23 26.23 2.46
C ILE A 276 7.60 26.92 2.50
N LEU A 277 8.26 27.12 1.35
CA LEU A 277 9.54 27.83 1.26
C LEU A 277 9.43 29.29 1.71
N ASP A 278 8.38 30.00 1.29
CA ASP A 278 8.12 31.38 1.70
C ASP A 278 7.80 31.49 3.19
N ALA A 279 7.07 30.51 3.75
CA ALA A 279 6.80 30.43 5.18
C ALA A 279 8.08 30.15 5.99
N LEU A 280 8.97 29.29 5.48
CA LEU A 280 10.27 29.01 6.10
C LEU A 280 11.22 30.21 5.97
N GLU A 281 11.20 30.93 4.85
CA GLU A 281 11.95 32.17 4.66
C GLU A 281 11.48 33.24 5.65
N LEU A 282 10.15 33.42 5.80
CA LEU A 282 9.59 34.34 6.78
C LEU A 282 10.00 33.96 8.21
N ALA A 283 9.89 32.67 8.56
CA ALA A 283 10.20 32.16 9.91
C ALA A 283 11.69 32.17 10.26
N PHE A 284 12.60 32.13 9.28
CA PHE A 284 14.05 32.07 9.54
C PHE A 284 14.81 33.35 9.19
N VAL A 285 14.35 34.15 8.23
CA VAL A 285 15.08 35.32 7.74
C VAL A 285 14.54 36.62 8.33
N THR A 286 13.23 36.71 8.57
CA THR A 286 12.61 37.99 9.01
C THR A 286 12.26 38.06 10.49
N THR A 287 12.35 36.96 11.24
CA THR A 287 12.01 36.94 12.67
C THR A 287 13.01 37.80 13.44
N PRO A 288 12.57 38.90 14.09
CA PRO A 288 13.48 39.79 14.79
C PRO A 288 14.27 39.05 15.87
N TRP A 289 15.58 39.32 15.98
CA TRP A 289 16.48 38.57 16.86
C TRP A 289 16.03 38.49 18.33
N ILE A 290 15.24 39.47 18.79
CA ILE A 290 14.59 39.51 20.11
C ILE A 290 13.65 38.32 20.36
N VAL A 291 12.95 37.84 19.32
CA VAL A 291 11.99 36.71 19.42
C VAL A 291 12.74 35.36 19.48
N ILE A 292 13.86 35.24 18.77
CA ILE A 292 14.71 34.03 18.84
C ILE A 292 15.44 33.98 20.19
N ALA A 293 15.89 35.13 20.70
CA ALA A 293 16.54 35.22 22.01
C ALA A 293 15.60 34.82 23.17
N SER A 294 14.29 35.09 23.07
CA SER A 294 13.32 34.72 24.11
C SER A 294 12.93 33.24 24.15
N LEU A 295 13.28 32.46 23.11
CA LEU A 295 13.02 31.02 23.06
C LEU A 295 14.20 30.17 23.57
N ILE A 296 15.38 30.79 23.74
CA ILE A 296 16.63 30.11 24.13
C ILE A 296 16.98 30.33 25.62
N VAL A 297 16.37 31.32 26.29
CA VAL A 297 16.56 31.60 27.72
C VAL A 297 15.40 31.07 28.54
#